data_AF-A0A7J6W349-F1
#
_entry.id   AF-A0A7J6W349-F1
#
_cell.length_a   1.000
_cell.length_b   1.000
_cell.length_c   1.000
_cell.angle_alpha   90.00
_cell.angle_beta   90.00
_cell.angle_gamma   90.00
#
_symmetry.space_group_name_H-M   'P 1'
#
loop_
_entity.id
_entity.type
_entity.pdbx_description
1 polymer ?
#
loop_
_entity_poly.entity_id
_entity_poly.type
_entity_poly.pdbx_seq_one_letter_code
_entity_poly.pdbx_strand_id
1 'polypeptide(L)'
;MVQSAHQKDAIEMSGWWKNLDLLKTLPFARNRLVECFIWSVGAAYEPQHNYCREVITKLVCLITIIDDVYDVYSTLDEAKLFTDAVERWDANAVEDLPDYMKLCFLALYNTVNEFAYDTLKESGLNIIPCLKQTWVRHCKAYLLEATWFHSGYKPTLEEYLDNASVSVGVPLILVNVYFAMHPKITKEALLFLKSYPDLIRLSSMVVRLTDDLGTSTAELERGDNLKSIQCYMNDKGVTEEVAREYIRDLTDETWKKLNAVMWADTPVSREFIKVCVHKARAAEAMYQYGDGHGDPSNVSKSRVLSLLVDTIPVM
;
A
#
# COMPACT_ATOMS: atom_id res chain seq x y z
N MET A 1 -19.08 18.77 -9.04
CA MET A 1 -18.60 17.97 -10.20
C MET A 1 -17.60 16.90 -9.78
N VAL A 2 -16.48 17.24 -9.11
CA VAL A 2 -15.47 16.26 -8.67
C VAL A 2 -16.03 15.21 -7.70
N GLN A 3 -16.75 15.63 -6.65
CA GLN A 3 -17.38 14.71 -5.69
C GLN A 3 -18.30 13.67 -6.36
N SER A 4 -19.10 14.10 -7.35
CA SER A 4 -19.98 13.18 -8.09
C SER A 4 -19.20 12.15 -8.93
N ALA A 5 -18.05 12.53 -9.49
CA ALA A 5 -17.16 11.58 -10.15
C ALA A 5 -16.59 10.56 -9.14
N HIS A 6 -16.12 11.02 -7.98
CA HIS A 6 -15.61 10.13 -6.93
C HIS A 6 -16.69 9.20 -6.38
N GLN A 7 -17.94 9.66 -6.23
CA GLN A 7 -19.07 8.81 -5.83
C GLN A 7 -19.31 7.70 -6.85
N LYS A 8 -19.24 8.01 -8.15
CA LYS A 8 -19.37 7.00 -9.20
C LYS A 8 -18.26 5.96 -9.11
N ASP A 9 -17.01 6.40 -9.00
CA ASP A 9 -15.86 5.51 -8.86
C ASP A 9 -16.00 4.61 -7.61
N ALA A 10 -16.44 5.16 -6.47
CA ALA A 10 -16.66 4.41 -5.23
C ALA A 10 -17.77 3.36 -5.36
N ILE A 11 -18.84 3.65 -6.11
CA ILE A 11 -19.91 2.68 -6.39
C ILE A 11 -19.39 1.53 -7.25
N GLU A 12 -18.61 1.82 -8.28
CA GLU A 12 -17.97 0.80 -9.12
C GLU A 12 -17.03 -0.09 -8.29
N MET A 13 -16.23 0.51 -7.40
CA MET A 13 -15.35 -0.24 -6.48
C MET A 13 -16.14 -1.07 -5.47
N SER A 14 -17.31 -0.60 -5.02
CA SER A 14 -18.22 -1.40 -4.19
C SER A 14 -18.75 -2.63 -4.91
N GLY A 15 -19.07 -2.52 -6.20
CA GLY A 15 -19.47 -3.64 -7.04
C GLY A 15 -18.35 -4.68 -7.15
N TRP A 16 -17.15 -4.23 -7.53
CA TRP A 16 -15.96 -5.11 -7.60
C TRP A 16 -15.67 -5.81 -6.28
N TRP A 17 -15.63 -5.07 -5.16
CA TRP A 17 -15.30 -5.61 -3.84
C TRP A 17 -16.30 -6.69 -3.38
N LYS A 18 -17.59 -6.46 -3.61
CA LYS A 18 -18.64 -7.45 -3.30
C LYS A 18 -18.52 -8.70 -4.15
N ASN A 19 -18.13 -8.58 -5.41
CA ASN A 19 -17.99 -9.70 -6.32
C ASN A 19 -16.83 -10.65 -5.97
N LEU A 20 -15.79 -10.15 -5.28
CA LEU A 20 -14.70 -11.01 -4.82
C LEU A 20 -15.12 -11.95 -3.68
N ASP A 21 -16.15 -11.58 -2.91
CA ASP A 21 -16.70 -12.33 -1.77
C ASP A 21 -15.67 -12.74 -0.70
N LEU A 22 -14.51 -12.07 -0.67
CA LEU A 22 -13.37 -12.43 0.18
C LEU A 22 -13.70 -12.43 1.66
N LEU A 23 -14.55 -11.51 2.12
CA LEU A 23 -14.86 -11.34 3.54
C LEU A 23 -15.71 -12.49 4.11
N LYS A 24 -16.37 -13.30 3.27
CA LYS A 24 -17.01 -14.53 3.75
C LYS A 24 -15.99 -15.62 4.03
N THR A 25 -14.93 -15.69 3.23
CA THR A 25 -13.83 -16.65 3.38
C THR A 25 -12.80 -16.20 4.40
N LEU A 26 -12.63 -14.88 4.57
CA LEU A 26 -11.62 -14.23 5.40
C LEU A 26 -12.30 -13.30 6.42
N PRO A 27 -13.11 -13.82 7.36
CA PRO A 27 -13.84 -12.99 8.31
C PRO A 27 -12.94 -12.25 9.32
N PHE A 28 -11.68 -12.67 9.43
CA PHE A 28 -10.67 -12.03 10.28
C PHE A 28 -10.10 -10.75 9.64
N ALA A 29 -10.19 -10.61 8.32
CA ALA A 29 -9.54 -9.52 7.60
C ALA A 29 -10.39 -8.24 7.62
N ARG A 30 -9.71 -7.10 7.60
CA ARG A 30 -10.30 -5.75 7.66
C ARG A 30 -11.12 -5.47 6.40
N ASN A 31 -12.40 -5.15 6.59
CA ASN A 31 -13.26 -4.59 5.54
C ASN A 31 -13.18 -3.06 5.55
N ARG A 32 -12.33 -2.51 4.68
CA ARG A 32 -11.98 -1.07 4.65
C ARG A 32 -12.04 -0.47 3.25
N LEU A 33 -13.02 -0.90 2.43
CA LEU A 33 -13.14 -0.45 1.04
C LEU A 33 -13.17 1.09 0.91
N VAL A 34 -13.91 1.76 1.79
CA VAL A 34 -14.06 3.22 1.72
C VAL A 34 -12.74 3.90 2.03
N GLU A 35 -12.02 3.45 3.06
CA GLU A 35 -10.69 3.94 3.44
C GLU A 35 -9.65 3.65 2.33
N CYS A 36 -9.70 2.45 1.73
CA CYS A 36 -8.90 2.09 0.56
C CYS A 36 -9.17 3.01 -0.63
N PHE A 37 -10.43 3.41 -0.83
CA PHE A 37 -10.80 4.36 -1.87
C PHE A 37 -10.29 5.78 -1.56
N ILE A 38 -10.34 6.22 -0.29
CA ILE A 38 -9.80 7.53 0.12
C ILE A 38 -8.30 7.64 -0.13
N TRP A 39 -7.54 6.56 0.07
CA TRP A 39 -6.14 6.50 -0.35
C TRP A 39 -5.94 6.80 -1.84
N SER A 40 -6.86 6.33 -2.68
CA SER A 40 -6.82 6.56 -4.12
C SER A 40 -7.16 8.02 -4.48
N VAL A 41 -8.17 8.60 -3.82
CA VAL A 41 -8.55 10.01 -3.97
C VAL A 41 -7.39 10.91 -3.54
N GLY A 42 -6.74 10.61 -2.41
CA GLY A 42 -5.59 11.37 -1.93
C GLY A 42 -4.41 11.36 -2.90
N ALA A 43 -4.21 10.27 -3.63
CA ALA A 43 -3.11 10.10 -4.59
C ALA A 43 -3.42 10.73 -5.97
N ALA A 44 -4.66 10.62 -6.44
CA ALA A 44 -5.09 11.00 -7.80
C ALA A 44 -6.50 11.61 -7.80
N TYR A 45 -6.66 12.80 -7.21
CA TYR A 45 -7.98 13.40 -6.97
C TYR A 45 -8.64 13.93 -8.25
N GLU A 46 -7.88 14.23 -9.30
CA GLU A 46 -8.41 14.87 -10.51
C GLU A 46 -9.34 13.90 -11.29
N PRO A 47 -10.52 14.34 -11.75
CA PRO A 47 -11.53 13.46 -12.33
C PRO A 47 -11.04 12.53 -13.45
N GLN A 48 -10.12 13.00 -14.30
CA GLN A 48 -9.56 12.22 -15.41
C GLN A 48 -8.70 11.02 -14.99
N HIS A 49 -8.33 10.92 -13.71
CA HIS A 49 -7.55 9.80 -13.17
C HIS A 49 -8.43 8.72 -12.52
N ASN A 50 -9.65 8.51 -13.03
CA ASN A 50 -10.58 7.50 -12.52
C ASN A 50 -10.00 6.08 -12.58
N TYR A 51 -9.34 5.71 -13.69
CA TYR A 51 -8.70 4.40 -13.80
C TYR A 51 -7.53 4.22 -12.82
N CYS A 52 -6.75 5.29 -12.60
CA CYS A 52 -5.71 5.26 -11.56
C CYS A 52 -6.32 5.06 -10.17
N ARG A 53 -7.44 5.74 -9.86
CA ARG A 53 -8.14 5.55 -8.58
C ARG A 53 -8.67 4.14 -8.41
N GLU A 54 -9.24 3.56 -9.46
CA GLU A 54 -9.67 2.17 -9.49
C GLU A 54 -8.50 1.24 -9.16
N VAL A 55 -7.39 1.32 -9.90
CA VAL A 55 -6.22 0.47 -9.70
C VAL A 55 -5.67 0.62 -8.27
N ILE A 56 -5.49 1.86 -7.78
CA ILE A 56 -5.00 2.08 -6.41
C ILE A 56 -5.96 1.47 -5.39
N THR A 57 -7.27 1.65 -5.53
CA THR A 57 -8.26 1.12 -4.59
C THR A 57 -8.19 -0.40 -4.53
N LYS A 58 -8.19 -1.06 -5.71
CA LYS A 58 -8.09 -2.52 -5.80
C LYS A 58 -6.81 -3.04 -5.13
N LEU A 59 -5.68 -2.40 -5.39
CA LEU A 59 -4.40 -2.78 -4.80
C LEU A 59 -4.38 -2.58 -3.29
N VAL A 60 -4.86 -1.44 -2.77
CA VAL A 60 -4.89 -1.18 -1.32
C VAL A 60 -5.81 -2.16 -0.61
N CYS A 61 -6.96 -2.52 -1.20
CA CYS A 61 -7.82 -3.57 -0.66
C CYS A 61 -7.11 -4.92 -0.58
N LEU A 62 -6.44 -5.35 -1.67
CA LEU A 62 -5.71 -6.62 -1.69
C LEU A 62 -4.53 -6.62 -0.71
N ILE A 63 -3.76 -5.53 -0.65
CA ILE A 63 -2.67 -5.34 0.32
C ILE A 63 -3.21 -5.47 1.72
N THR A 64 -4.30 -4.79 2.08
CA THR A 64 -4.89 -4.84 3.43
C THR A 64 -5.30 -6.26 3.83
N ILE A 65 -5.93 -7.01 2.93
CA ILE A 65 -6.31 -8.40 3.23
C ILE A 65 -5.08 -9.29 3.38
N ILE A 66 -4.08 -9.12 2.52
CA ILE A 66 -2.85 -9.93 2.56
C ILE A 66 -2.04 -9.58 3.80
N ASP A 67 -1.99 -8.32 4.22
CA ASP A 67 -1.40 -7.86 5.48
C ASP A 67 -1.97 -8.67 6.66
N ASP A 68 -3.31 -8.68 6.80
CA ASP A 68 -4.01 -9.44 7.85
C ASP A 68 -3.77 -10.95 7.79
N VAL A 69 -3.52 -11.50 6.60
CA VAL A 69 -3.12 -12.89 6.46
C VAL A 69 -1.74 -13.12 7.08
N TYR A 70 -0.78 -12.23 6.89
CA TYR A 70 0.60 -12.40 7.37
C TYR A 70 0.80 -12.02 8.84
N ASP A 71 0.22 -10.92 9.33
CA ASP A 71 0.47 -10.39 10.68
C ASP A 71 -0.53 -10.87 11.74
N VAL A 72 -1.74 -11.28 11.35
CA VAL A 72 -2.80 -11.71 12.29
C VAL A 72 -3.09 -13.21 12.24
N TYR A 73 -3.27 -13.80 11.05
CA TYR A 73 -3.96 -15.09 10.95
C TYR A 73 -3.09 -16.30 10.62
N SER A 74 -2.20 -16.18 9.63
CA SER A 74 -1.46 -17.33 9.13
C SER A 74 -0.37 -17.81 10.08
N THR A 75 -0.05 -19.10 10.01
CA THR A 75 1.21 -19.57 10.58
C THR A 75 2.37 -19.21 9.65
N LEU A 76 3.60 -19.16 10.19
CA LEU A 76 4.79 -18.89 9.39
C LEU A 76 4.95 -19.86 8.19
N ASP A 77 4.56 -21.12 8.33
CA ASP A 77 4.65 -22.09 7.22
C ASP A 77 3.58 -21.84 6.15
N GLU A 78 2.38 -21.44 6.54
CA GLU A 78 1.34 -21.02 5.59
C GLU A 78 1.72 -19.71 4.88
N ALA A 79 2.33 -18.74 5.57
CA ALA A 79 2.86 -17.51 4.97
C ALA A 79 3.93 -17.81 3.90
N LYS A 80 4.80 -18.80 4.14
CA LYS A 80 5.77 -19.28 3.14
C LYS A 80 5.06 -19.85 1.90
N LEU A 81 4.03 -20.68 2.09
CA LEU A 81 3.25 -21.24 0.99
C LEU A 81 2.59 -20.13 0.15
N PHE A 82 2.01 -19.11 0.79
CA PHE A 82 1.43 -17.97 0.08
C PHE A 82 2.50 -17.17 -0.69
N THR A 83 3.64 -16.88 -0.06
CA THR A 83 4.76 -16.19 -0.72
C THR A 83 5.23 -16.96 -1.95
N ASP A 84 5.37 -18.28 -1.82
CA ASP A 84 5.82 -19.18 -2.89
C ASP A 84 4.79 -19.29 -4.02
N ALA A 85 3.49 -19.31 -3.72
CA ALA A 85 2.43 -19.24 -4.73
C ALA A 85 2.48 -17.93 -5.55
N VAL A 86 2.71 -16.79 -4.89
CA VAL A 86 2.92 -15.49 -5.54
C VAL A 86 4.22 -15.48 -6.36
N GLU A 87 5.29 -16.12 -5.88
CA GLU A 87 6.54 -16.24 -6.62
C GLU A 87 6.44 -17.14 -7.86
N ARG A 88 5.70 -18.24 -7.79
CA ARG A 88 5.36 -19.05 -8.96
C ARG A 88 4.50 -18.26 -9.94
N TRP A 89 3.49 -17.56 -9.43
CA TRP A 89 2.49 -16.83 -10.22
C TRP A 89 1.82 -17.75 -11.25
N ASP A 90 1.38 -18.90 -10.77
CA ASP A 90 0.66 -19.93 -11.52
C ASP A 90 -0.70 -20.13 -10.83
N ALA A 91 -1.79 -20.11 -11.60
CA ALA A 91 -3.13 -20.35 -11.06
C ALA A 91 -3.24 -21.72 -10.36
N ASN A 92 -2.47 -22.73 -10.80
CA ASN A 92 -2.45 -24.05 -10.18
C ASN A 92 -1.81 -24.07 -8.79
N ALA A 93 -1.04 -23.05 -8.42
CA ALA A 93 -0.46 -22.94 -7.07
C ALA A 93 -1.54 -22.83 -5.98
N VAL A 94 -2.79 -22.54 -6.35
CA VAL A 94 -3.94 -22.54 -5.44
C VAL A 94 -4.16 -23.89 -4.75
N GLU A 95 -3.80 -25.00 -5.40
CA GLU A 95 -3.99 -26.34 -4.83
C GLU A 95 -3.05 -26.63 -3.66
N ASP A 96 -1.92 -25.90 -3.58
CA ASP A 96 -0.92 -26.04 -2.52
C ASP A 96 -1.26 -25.19 -1.27
N LEU A 97 -2.29 -24.33 -1.36
CA LEU A 97 -2.63 -23.37 -0.30
C LEU A 97 -3.70 -23.93 0.65
N PRO A 98 -3.72 -23.50 1.93
CA PRO A 98 -4.86 -23.69 2.82
C PRO A 98 -6.14 -23.11 2.22
N ASP A 99 -7.29 -23.74 2.48
CA ASP A 99 -8.57 -23.39 1.82
C ASP A 99 -8.94 -21.91 1.97
N TYR A 100 -8.65 -21.27 3.11
CA TYR A 100 -8.94 -19.85 3.32
C TYR A 100 -8.09 -18.93 2.43
N MET A 101 -6.85 -19.30 2.12
CA MET A 101 -5.92 -18.53 1.29
C MET A 101 -6.22 -18.65 -0.20
N LYS A 102 -6.89 -19.73 -0.63
CA LYS A 102 -7.13 -20.03 -2.05
C LYS A 102 -7.85 -18.88 -2.76
N LEU A 103 -8.94 -18.40 -2.16
CA LEU A 103 -9.72 -17.32 -2.73
C LEU A 103 -8.94 -15.99 -2.71
N CYS A 104 -8.16 -15.74 -1.66
CA CYS A 104 -7.27 -14.57 -1.58
C CYS A 104 -6.25 -14.55 -2.73
N PHE A 105 -5.56 -15.67 -2.95
CA PHE A 105 -4.59 -15.81 -4.03
C PHE A 105 -5.23 -15.65 -5.41
N LEU A 106 -6.37 -16.31 -5.66
CA LEU A 106 -7.05 -16.17 -6.95
C LEU A 106 -7.60 -14.75 -7.17
N ALA A 107 -8.10 -14.07 -6.14
CA ALA A 107 -8.52 -12.68 -6.24
C ALA A 107 -7.35 -11.76 -6.61
N LEU A 108 -6.19 -11.95 -5.98
CA LEU A 108 -4.94 -11.27 -6.33
C LEU A 108 -4.54 -11.56 -7.79
N TYR A 109 -4.42 -12.85 -8.12
CA TYR A 109 -3.98 -13.30 -9.44
C TYR A 109 -4.89 -12.74 -10.54
N ASN A 110 -6.20 -12.88 -10.40
CA ASN A 110 -7.16 -12.41 -11.40
C ASN A 110 -7.14 -10.89 -11.54
N THR A 111 -7.14 -10.15 -10.43
CA THR A 111 -7.13 -8.68 -10.47
C THR A 111 -5.89 -8.13 -11.19
N VAL A 112 -4.72 -8.70 -10.91
CA VAL A 112 -3.46 -8.24 -11.51
C VAL A 112 -3.35 -8.66 -12.97
N ASN A 113 -3.82 -9.86 -13.33
CA ASN A 113 -3.84 -10.30 -14.73
C ASN A 113 -4.89 -9.56 -15.57
N GLU A 114 -6.03 -9.17 -14.99
CA GLU A 114 -7.01 -8.28 -15.64
C GLU A 114 -6.37 -6.93 -15.99
N PHE A 115 -5.70 -6.31 -15.02
CA PHE A 115 -4.99 -5.05 -15.25
C PHE A 115 -3.91 -5.16 -16.35
N ALA A 116 -3.13 -6.26 -16.33
CA ALA A 116 -2.12 -6.48 -17.34
C ALA A 116 -2.72 -6.78 -18.73
N TYR A 117 -3.88 -7.44 -18.78
CA TYR A 117 -4.61 -7.69 -20.02
C TYR A 117 -5.11 -6.38 -20.66
N ASP A 118 -5.69 -5.48 -19.87
CA ASP A 118 -6.13 -4.17 -20.35
C ASP A 118 -4.95 -3.37 -20.90
N THR A 119 -3.82 -3.36 -20.18
CA THR A 119 -2.60 -2.71 -20.65
C THR A 119 -2.08 -3.32 -21.96
N LEU A 120 -2.09 -4.64 -22.08
CA LEU A 120 -1.67 -5.35 -23.30
C LEU A 120 -2.58 -5.00 -24.48
N LYS A 121 -3.91 -4.93 -24.25
CA LYS A 121 -4.90 -4.58 -25.26
C LYS A 121 -4.71 -3.17 -25.81
N GLU A 122 -4.35 -2.21 -24.95
CA GLU A 122 -4.21 -0.81 -25.34
C GLU A 122 -2.83 -0.44 -25.87
N SER A 123 -1.77 -0.97 -25.27
CA SER A 123 -0.38 -0.59 -25.57
C SER A 123 0.42 -1.65 -26.31
N GLY A 124 -0.09 -2.89 -26.41
CA GLY A 124 0.64 -4.03 -26.96
C GLY A 124 1.74 -4.57 -26.03
N LEU A 125 1.84 -4.09 -24.79
CA LEU A 125 2.89 -4.47 -23.86
C LEU A 125 2.38 -5.42 -22.77
N ASN A 126 3.09 -6.54 -22.60
CA ASN A 126 2.84 -7.46 -21.49
C ASN A 126 3.57 -6.97 -20.24
N ILE A 127 2.83 -6.44 -19.27
CA ILE A 127 3.36 -5.92 -18.00
C ILE A 127 3.31 -6.94 -16.84
N ILE A 128 2.76 -8.14 -17.05
CA ILE A 128 2.66 -9.20 -16.01
C ILE A 128 4.01 -9.42 -15.30
N PRO A 129 5.17 -9.55 -16.00
CA PRO A 129 6.44 -9.77 -15.32
C PRO A 129 6.82 -8.64 -14.35
N CYS A 130 6.45 -7.40 -14.66
CA CYS A 130 6.72 -6.25 -13.81
C CYS A 130 5.80 -6.23 -12.59
N LEU A 131 4.49 -6.45 -12.79
CA LEU A 131 3.52 -6.48 -11.69
C LEU A 131 3.77 -7.66 -10.74
N LYS A 132 4.07 -8.84 -11.29
CA LYS A 132 4.49 -10.01 -10.51
C LYS A 132 5.69 -9.67 -9.63
N GLN A 133 6.71 -9.03 -10.19
CA GLN A 133 7.92 -8.70 -9.44
C GLN A 133 7.62 -7.80 -8.22
N THR A 134 6.70 -6.86 -8.33
CA THR A 134 6.33 -5.98 -7.21
C THR A 134 5.55 -6.71 -6.12
N TRP A 135 4.62 -7.60 -6.49
CA TRP A 135 3.92 -8.47 -5.55
C TRP A 135 4.85 -9.44 -4.83
N VAL A 136 5.76 -10.10 -5.55
CA VAL A 136 6.77 -10.98 -4.95
C VAL A 136 7.64 -10.25 -3.93
N ARG A 137 8.12 -9.05 -4.29
CA ARG A 137 8.93 -8.24 -3.38
C ARG A 137 8.17 -7.85 -2.12
N HIS A 138 6.89 -7.50 -2.26
CA HIS A 138 6.03 -7.12 -1.15
C HIS A 138 5.71 -8.31 -0.22
N CYS A 139 5.29 -9.46 -0.76
CA CYS A 139 5.06 -10.66 0.05
C CYS A 139 6.32 -11.17 0.75
N LYS A 140 7.50 -11.06 0.12
CA LYS A 140 8.78 -11.37 0.79
C LYS A 140 9.09 -10.41 1.95
N ALA A 141 8.71 -9.14 1.84
CA ALA A 141 8.86 -8.18 2.93
C ALA A 141 7.94 -8.50 4.10
N TYR A 142 6.68 -8.90 3.84
CA TYR A 142 5.78 -9.40 4.87
C TYR A 142 6.27 -10.70 5.51
N LEU A 143 6.78 -11.64 4.71
CA LEU A 143 7.33 -12.88 5.23
C LEU A 143 8.52 -12.64 6.16
N LEU A 144 9.36 -11.64 5.86
CA LEU A 144 10.47 -11.26 6.74
C LEU A 144 9.98 -10.71 8.07
N GLU A 145 8.95 -9.85 8.06
CA GLU A 145 8.35 -9.30 9.29
C GLU A 145 7.69 -10.40 10.14
N ALA A 146 6.92 -11.30 9.51
CA ALA A 146 6.35 -12.47 10.18
C ALA A 146 7.47 -13.37 10.77
N THR A 147 8.57 -13.55 10.06
CA THR A 147 9.74 -14.30 10.55
C THR A 147 10.35 -13.64 11.79
N TRP A 148 10.50 -12.30 11.79
CA TRP A 148 10.99 -11.56 12.96
C TRP A 148 10.05 -11.74 14.15
N PHE A 149 8.75 -11.58 13.94
CA PHE A 149 7.74 -11.76 14.96
C PHE A 149 7.81 -13.17 15.60
N HIS A 150 7.72 -14.22 14.79
CA HIS A 150 7.71 -15.61 15.28
C HIS A 150 9.01 -16.06 15.93
N SER A 151 10.15 -15.51 15.50
CA SER A 151 11.46 -15.82 16.10
C SER A 151 11.79 -14.99 17.34
N GLY A 152 11.01 -13.93 17.61
CA GLY A 152 11.31 -12.93 18.63
C GLY A 152 12.54 -12.07 18.29
N TYR A 153 12.96 -12.05 17.01
CA TYR A 153 14.06 -11.20 16.56
C TYR A 153 13.66 -9.73 16.67
N LYS A 154 14.59 -8.92 17.17
CA LYS A 154 14.42 -7.48 17.31
C LYS A 154 15.34 -6.79 16.30
N PRO A 155 14.83 -6.35 15.14
CA PRO A 155 15.65 -5.65 14.16
C PRO A 155 16.14 -4.32 14.72
N THR A 156 17.28 -3.86 14.20
CA THR A 156 17.67 -2.45 14.36
C THR A 156 16.69 -1.55 13.60
N LEU A 157 16.65 -0.26 13.91
CA LEU A 157 15.83 0.70 13.17
C LEU A 157 16.19 0.70 11.67
N GLU A 158 17.48 0.61 11.33
CA GLU A 158 17.94 0.59 9.94
C GLU A 158 17.45 -0.67 9.20
N GLU A 159 17.68 -1.86 9.79
CA GLU A 159 17.20 -3.13 9.24
C GLU A 159 15.68 -3.15 9.07
N TYR A 160 14.95 -2.62 10.07
CA TYR A 160 13.51 -2.50 10.01
C TYR A 160 13.07 -1.59 8.87
N LEU A 161 13.56 -0.36 8.79
CA LEU A 161 13.12 0.62 7.80
C LEU A 161 13.43 0.19 6.36
N ASP A 162 14.55 -0.51 6.14
CA ASP A 162 14.92 -1.04 4.82
C ASP A 162 13.88 -2.06 4.29
N ASN A 163 13.30 -2.87 5.19
CA ASN A 163 12.20 -3.77 4.83
C ASN A 163 10.83 -3.07 4.86
N ALA A 164 10.61 -2.24 5.87
CA ALA A 164 9.33 -1.62 6.16
C ALA A 164 8.91 -0.59 5.10
N SER A 165 9.88 0.00 4.40
CA SER A 165 9.63 0.83 3.21
C SER A 165 9.20 0.00 1.97
N VAL A 166 9.13 -1.33 2.09
CA VAL A 166 8.61 -2.24 1.07
C VAL A 166 7.32 -2.90 1.55
N SER A 167 7.27 -3.34 2.81
CA SER A 167 6.09 -3.96 3.41
C SER A 167 4.90 -3.00 3.50
N VAL A 168 5.11 -1.68 3.54
CA VAL A 168 4.02 -0.69 3.51
C VAL A 168 3.27 -0.62 2.15
N GLY A 169 3.73 -1.36 1.14
CA GLY A 169 3.01 -1.56 -0.14
C GLY A 169 3.07 -0.39 -1.14
N VAL A 170 3.57 0.78 -0.75
CA VAL A 170 3.68 1.96 -1.63
C VAL A 170 4.51 1.70 -2.90
N PRO A 171 5.67 1.01 -2.87
CA PRO A 171 6.43 0.77 -4.10
C PRO A 171 5.65 -0.06 -5.11
N LEU A 172 4.90 -1.04 -4.63
CA LEU A 172 4.01 -1.87 -5.43
C LEU A 172 2.91 -1.02 -6.07
N ILE A 173 2.23 -0.20 -5.26
CA ILE A 173 1.17 0.70 -5.75
C ILE A 173 1.71 1.65 -6.82
N LEU A 174 2.84 2.32 -6.57
CA LEU A 174 3.36 3.34 -7.49
C LEU A 174 3.82 2.73 -8.82
N VAL A 175 4.44 1.55 -8.83
CA VAL A 175 4.79 0.89 -10.09
C VAL A 175 3.54 0.51 -10.89
N ASN A 176 2.49 0.01 -10.24
CA ASN A 176 1.22 -0.30 -10.93
C ASN A 176 0.55 0.98 -11.46
N VAL A 177 0.55 2.05 -10.67
CA VAL A 177 0.00 3.35 -11.05
C VAL A 177 0.70 3.94 -12.26
N TYR A 178 2.03 3.79 -12.38
CA TYR A 178 2.74 4.22 -13.57
C TYR A 178 2.09 3.67 -14.84
N PHE A 179 1.74 2.38 -14.88
CA PHE A 179 1.06 1.77 -16.02
C PHE A 179 -0.40 2.25 -16.16
N ALA A 180 -1.11 2.42 -15.04
CA ALA A 180 -2.50 2.90 -15.03
C ALA A 180 -2.66 4.35 -15.50
N MET A 181 -1.58 5.11 -15.60
CA MET A 181 -1.57 6.46 -16.19
C MET A 181 -1.43 6.44 -17.71
N HIS A 182 -1.38 5.26 -18.34
CA HIS A 182 -1.18 5.04 -19.78
C HIS A 182 -0.06 5.91 -20.39
N PRO A 183 1.14 5.93 -19.79
CA PRO A 183 2.24 6.72 -20.32
C PRO A 183 2.71 6.12 -21.65
N LYS A 184 3.46 6.92 -22.42
CA LYS A 184 4.30 6.36 -23.48
C LYS A 184 5.44 5.58 -22.80
N ILE A 185 5.30 4.26 -22.73
CA ILE A 185 6.26 3.39 -22.04
C ILE A 185 7.59 3.37 -22.81
N THR A 186 8.68 3.75 -22.13
CA THR A 186 10.04 3.74 -22.67
C THR A 186 10.91 2.76 -21.88
N LYS A 187 12.02 2.30 -22.50
CA LYS A 187 12.97 1.40 -21.82
C LYS A 187 13.62 2.09 -20.63
N GLU A 188 13.89 3.38 -20.76
CA GLU A 188 14.48 4.23 -19.73
C GLU A 188 13.56 4.33 -18.51
N ALA A 189 12.25 4.52 -18.72
CA ALA A 189 11.28 4.56 -17.63
C ALA A 189 11.14 3.20 -16.93
N LEU A 190 11.15 2.09 -17.68
CA LEU A 190 11.11 0.74 -17.09
C LEU A 190 12.36 0.45 -16.26
N LEU A 191 13.55 0.84 -16.74
CA LEU A 191 14.80 0.72 -15.98
C LEU A 191 14.78 1.58 -14.71
N PHE A 192 14.26 2.81 -14.83
CA PHE A 192 14.09 3.71 -13.70
C PHE A 192 13.20 3.09 -12.62
N LEU A 193 12.03 2.56 -12.96
CA LEU A 193 11.13 1.91 -12.00
C LEU A 193 11.77 0.67 -11.36
N LYS A 194 12.45 -0.16 -12.17
CA LYS A 194 13.13 -1.36 -11.70
C LYS A 194 14.28 -1.05 -10.71
N SER A 195 14.91 0.12 -10.84
CA SER A 195 16.00 0.54 -9.96
C SER A 195 15.57 0.91 -8.53
N TYR A 196 14.25 0.90 -8.25
CA TYR A 196 13.68 1.38 -6.99
C TYR A 196 14.16 2.80 -6.65
N PRO A 197 13.76 3.79 -7.47
CA PRO A 197 14.34 5.12 -7.44
C PRO A 197 13.96 5.83 -6.14
N ASP A 198 14.80 6.79 -5.72
CA ASP A 198 14.58 7.59 -4.52
C ASP A 198 13.21 8.25 -4.47
N LEU A 199 12.63 8.60 -5.61
CA LEU A 199 11.27 9.13 -5.69
C LEU A 199 10.24 8.18 -5.05
N ILE A 200 10.30 6.88 -5.39
CA ILE A 200 9.39 5.85 -4.88
C ILE A 200 9.80 5.47 -3.45
N ARG A 201 11.11 5.30 -3.20
CA ARG A 201 11.63 4.91 -1.88
C ARG A 201 11.30 5.94 -0.81
N LEU A 202 11.54 7.23 -1.07
CA LEU A 202 11.28 8.31 -0.11
C LEU A 202 9.79 8.55 0.08
N SER A 203 8.98 8.48 -0.98
CA SER A 203 7.52 8.50 -0.84
C SER A 203 7.03 7.39 0.08
N SER A 204 7.52 6.16 -0.15
CA SER A 204 7.20 5.01 0.69
C SER A 204 7.69 5.16 2.14
N MET A 205 8.86 5.75 2.33
CA MET A 205 9.43 5.97 3.66
C MET A 205 8.58 6.95 4.46
N VAL A 206 8.10 8.05 3.86
CA VAL A 206 7.15 8.95 4.53
C VAL A 206 5.91 8.19 4.96
N VAL A 207 5.31 7.39 4.06
CA VAL A 207 4.11 6.62 4.40
C VAL A 207 4.36 5.69 5.58
N ARG A 208 5.45 4.92 5.56
CA ARG A 208 5.84 4.01 6.66
C ARG A 208 6.01 4.76 7.99
N LEU A 209 6.75 5.86 8.01
CA LEU A 209 7.00 6.59 9.25
C LEU A 209 5.71 7.20 9.82
N THR A 210 4.82 7.71 8.97
CA THR A 210 3.52 8.24 9.39
C THR A 210 2.57 7.15 9.87
N ASP A 211 2.59 5.97 9.23
CA ASP A 211 1.82 4.79 9.61
C ASP A 211 2.24 4.33 11.01
N ASP A 212 3.53 4.06 11.21
CA ASP A 212 4.05 3.62 12.52
C ASP A 212 3.74 4.60 13.66
N LEU A 213 3.80 5.91 13.40
CA LEU A 213 3.43 6.92 14.38
C LEU A 213 1.95 6.80 14.80
N GLY A 214 1.07 6.44 13.87
CA GLY A 214 -0.37 6.31 14.06
C GLY A 214 -0.85 4.94 14.54
N THR A 215 -0.09 3.86 14.29
CA THR A 215 -0.56 2.47 14.47
C THR A 215 0.25 1.66 15.50
N SER A 216 1.53 1.95 15.69
CA SER A 216 2.48 1.06 16.37
C SER A 216 2.07 0.61 17.77
N THR A 217 1.40 1.45 18.56
CA THR A 217 0.94 1.10 19.90
C THR A 217 -0.09 -0.02 19.86
N ALA A 218 -1.13 0.14 19.04
CA ALA A 218 -2.22 -0.84 18.95
C ALA A 218 -1.74 -2.14 18.29
N GLU A 219 -0.82 -2.05 17.34
CA GLU A 219 -0.19 -3.19 16.68
C GLU A 219 0.67 -4.01 17.67
N LEU A 220 1.46 -3.33 18.50
CA LEU A 220 2.24 -4.01 19.53
C LEU A 220 1.35 -4.70 20.57
N GLU A 221 0.25 -4.07 20.98
CA GLU A 221 -0.71 -4.62 21.94
C GLU A 221 -1.42 -5.90 21.44
N ARG A 222 -1.73 -5.96 20.14
CA ARG A 222 -2.37 -7.14 19.53
C ARG A 222 -1.41 -8.27 19.16
N GLY A 223 -0.10 -8.02 19.25
CA GLY A 223 0.95 -8.99 18.98
C GLY A 223 1.44 -8.94 17.54
N ASP A 224 2.20 -7.90 17.22
CA ASP A 224 2.86 -7.69 15.92
C ASP A 224 4.38 -7.47 16.13
N ASN A 225 5.15 -7.43 15.04
CA ASN A 225 6.56 -7.11 15.07
C ASN A 225 6.82 -5.67 15.55
N LEU A 226 8.05 -5.40 15.99
CA LEU A 226 8.45 -4.05 16.39
C LEU A 226 8.39 -3.10 15.20
N LYS A 227 7.80 -1.93 15.41
CA LYS A 227 7.77 -0.83 14.43
C LYS A 227 8.93 0.14 14.68
N SER A 228 9.05 1.18 13.87
CA SER A 228 10.18 2.14 13.96
C SER A 228 10.37 2.74 15.35
N ILE A 229 9.28 3.04 16.07
CA ILE A 229 9.34 3.58 17.43
C ILE A 229 10.05 2.58 18.37
N GLN A 230 9.59 1.33 18.41
CA GLN A 230 10.16 0.32 19.31
C GLN A 230 11.58 -0.11 18.88
N CYS A 231 11.87 -0.15 17.58
CA CYS A 231 13.21 -0.43 17.09
C CYS A 231 14.20 0.65 17.57
N TYR A 232 13.83 1.94 17.45
CA TYR A 232 14.68 3.03 17.92
C TYR A 232 14.86 3.06 19.44
N MET A 233 13.79 2.77 20.20
CA MET A 233 13.87 2.62 21.65
C MET A 233 14.88 1.54 22.04
N ASN A 234 14.88 0.39 21.35
CA ASN A 234 15.83 -0.69 21.59
C ASN A 234 17.27 -0.32 21.20
N ASP A 235 17.46 0.34 20.06
CA ASP A 235 18.77 0.73 19.56
C ASP A 235 19.48 1.75 20.45
N LYS A 236 18.72 2.69 21.05
CA LYS A 236 19.27 3.83 21.77
C LYS A 236 19.00 3.81 23.28
N GLY A 237 18.16 2.90 23.78
CA GLY A 237 17.78 2.83 25.19
C GLY A 237 17.02 4.07 25.67
N VAL A 238 16.19 4.65 24.80
CA VAL A 238 15.44 5.91 25.07
C VAL A 238 13.96 5.63 25.37
N THR A 239 13.25 6.63 25.91
CA THR A 239 11.81 6.53 26.15
C THR A 239 11.01 6.60 24.85
N GLU A 240 9.74 6.20 24.90
CA GLU A 240 8.84 6.25 23.74
C GLU A 240 8.64 7.69 23.24
N GLU A 241 8.57 8.68 24.13
CA GLU A 241 8.41 10.09 23.75
C GLU A 241 9.58 10.57 22.91
N VAL A 242 10.81 10.24 23.33
CA VAL A 242 12.05 10.57 22.60
C VAL A 242 12.10 9.85 21.26
N ALA A 243 11.67 8.59 21.21
CA ALA A 243 11.62 7.84 19.96
C ALA A 243 10.60 8.41 18.98
N ARG A 244 9.40 8.76 19.44
CA ARG A 244 8.37 9.41 18.62
C ARG A 244 8.82 10.77 18.09
N GLU A 245 9.51 11.57 18.91
CA GLU A 245 10.11 12.83 18.46
C GLU A 245 11.12 12.59 17.35
N TYR A 246 12.05 11.65 17.54
CA TYR A 246 13.03 11.28 16.51
C TYR A 246 12.37 10.80 15.20
N ILE A 247 11.32 9.98 15.28
CA ILE A 247 10.62 9.49 14.08
C ILE A 247 9.89 10.63 13.36
N ARG A 248 9.33 11.63 14.07
CA ARG A 248 8.77 12.83 13.42
C ARG A 248 9.85 13.65 12.71
N ASP A 249 11.00 13.86 13.35
CA ASP A 249 12.13 14.56 12.73
C ASP A 249 12.63 13.81 11.49
N LEU A 250 12.68 12.47 11.55
CA LEU A 250 13.05 11.62 10.42
C LEU A 250 12.04 11.73 9.27
N THR A 251 10.74 11.84 9.57
CA THR A 251 9.70 12.11 8.57
C THR A 251 9.93 13.46 7.89
N ASP A 252 10.22 14.51 8.65
CA ASP A 252 10.51 15.85 8.12
C ASP A 252 11.78 15.86 7.24
N GLU A 253 12.84 15.18 7.65
CA GLU A 253 14.05 15.01 6.84
C GLU A 253 13.80 14.21 5.57
N THR A 254 12.94 13.20 5.64
CA THR A 254 12.54 12.41 4.47
C THR A 254 11.74 13.26 3.49
N TRP A 255 10.85 14.14 3.98
CA TRP A 255 10.13 15.12 3.17
C TRP A 255 11.07 16.09 2.45
N LYS A 256 12.10 16.61 3.13
CA LYS A 256 13.11 17.48 2.51
C LYS A 256 13.79 16.79 1.34
N LYS A 257 14.18 15.52 1.50
CA LYS A 257 14.79 14.71 0.43
C LYS A 257 13.80 14.46 -0.72
N LEU A 258 12.55 14.09 -0.40
CA LEU A 258 11.52 13.86 -1.41
C LEU A 258 11.25 15.12 -2.24
N ASN A 259 11.21 16.29 -1.58
CA ASN A 259 11.05 17.57 -2.24
C ASN A 259 12.20 17.86 -3.22
N ALA A 260 13.44 17.55 -2.86
CA ALA A 260 14.58 17.71 -3.76
C ALA A 260 14.49 16.79 -4.99
N VAL A 261 14.17 15.50 -4.77
CA VAL A 261 14.07 14.49 -5.84
C VAL A 261 12.92 14.78 -6.80
N MET A 262 11.84 15.41 -6.32
CA MET A 262 10.71 15.84 -7.16
C MET A 262 11.13 16.74 -8.33
N TRP A 263 12.21 17.50 -8.17
CA TRP A 263 12.70 18.44 -9.19
C TRP A 263 13.80 17.86 -10.08
N ALA A 264 14.29 16.65 -9.78
CA ALA A 264 15.32 15.99 -10.56
C ALA A 264 14.83 15.66 -11.99
N ASP A 265 15.78 15.56 -12.91
CA ASP A 265 15.52 15.04 -14.26
C ASP A 265 15.28 13.53 -14.18
N THR A 266 14.09 13.10 -14.60
CA THR A 266 13.68 11.69 -14.57
C THR A 266 13.02 11.30 -15.88
N PRO A 267 13.04 10.01 -16.28
CA PRO A 267 12.39 9.54 -17.50
C PRO A 267 10.87 9.36 -17.36
N VAL A 268 10.28 9.73 -16.22
CA VAL A 268 8.85 9.60 -15.92
C VAL A 268 8.15 10.96 -15.98
N SER A 269 6.83 10.95 -16.19
CA SER A 269 6.06 12.19 -16.35
C SER A 269 5.94 12.98 -15.05
N ARG A 270 5.72 14.30 -15.17
CA ARG A 270 5.47 15.17 -14.00
C ARG A 270 4.21 14.76 -13.25
N GLU A 271 3.21 14.24 -13.96
CA GLU A 271 1.98 13.69 -13.41
C GLU A 271 2.27 12.50 -12.50
N PHE A 272 3.13 11.56 -12.93
CA PHE A 272 3.52 10.41 -12.09
C PHE A 272 4.28 10.85 -10.83
N ILE A 273 5.19 11.82 -10.96
CA ILE A 273 5.91 12.41 -9.81
C ILE A 273 4.92 13.02 -8.81
N LYS A 274 3.90 13.74 -9.29
CA LYS A 274 2.84 14.30 -8.42
C LYS A 274 2.13 13.19 -7.65
N VAL A 275 1.76 12.08 -8.29
CA VAL A 275 1.10 10.97 -7.61
C VAL A 275 1.98 10.34 -6.52
N CYS A 276 3.29 10.20 -6.77
CA CYS A 276 4.25 9.74 -5.74
C CYS A 276 4.23 10.65 -4.51
N VAL A 277 4.24 11.96 -4.71
CA VAL A 277 4.21 12.96 -3.62
C VAL A 277 2.84 12.99 -2.93
N HIS A 278 1.76 12.92 -3.70
CA HIS A 278 0.39 12.90 -3.18
C HIS A 278 0.11 11.65 -2.34
N LYS A 279 0.68 10.50 -2.68
CA LYS A 279 0.59 9.30 -1.84
C LYS A 279 1.20 9.52 -0.46
N ALA A 280 2.36 10.19 -0.38
CA ALA A 280 2.97 10.56 0.89
C ALA A 280 2.10 11.55 1.69
N ARG A 281 1.51 12.55 1.03
CA ARG A 281 0.55 13.48 1.68
C ARG A 281 -0.73 12.79 2.16
N ALA A 282 -1.21 11.80 1.42
CA ALA A 282 -2.38 11.03 1.81
C ALA A 282 -2.12 10.28 3.13
N ALA A 283 -0.90 9.78 3.34
CA ALA A 283 -0.54 9.12 4.59
C ALA A 283 -0.59 10.07 5.79
N GLU A 284 -0.04 11.28 5.66
CA GLU A 284 -0.16 12.32 6.69
C GLU A 284 -1.62 12.57 7.06
N ALA A 285 -2.51 12.65 6.07
CA ALA A 285 -3.94 12.88 6.31
C ALA A 285 -4.64 11.68 6.95
N MET A 286 -4.26 10.45 6.57
CA MET A 286 -4.81 9.21 7.11
C MET A 286 -4.39 9.00 8.57
N TYR A 287 -3.13 9.26 8.89
CA TYR A 287 -2.56 8.95 10.21
C TYR A 287 -2.47 10.15 11.17
N GLN A 288 -2.96 11.33 10.76
CA GLN A 288 -2.90 12.55 11.55
C GLN A 288 -3.49 12.41 12.97
N TYR A 289 -4.53 11.60 13.11
CA TYR A 289 -5.28 11.44 14.36
C TYR A 289 -5.37 9.97 14.79
N GLY A 290 -4.27 9.22 14.59
CA GLY A 290 -4.20 7.78 14.83
C GLY A 290 -4.53 6.99 13.56
N ASP A 291 -4.90 5.72 13.73
CA ASP A 291 -5.14 4.81 12.61
C ASP A 291 -6.39 5.17 11.79
N GLY A 292 -6.23 5.98 10.73
CA GLY A 292 -7.32 6.32 9.82
C GLY A 292 -7.71 5.20 8.85
N HIS A 293 -6.98 4.08 8.80
CA HIS A 293 -7.22 2.99 7.85
C HIS A 293 -7.87 1.78 8.54
N GLY A 294 -7.23 1.23 9.58
CA GLY A 294 -7.70 0.06 10.31
C GLY A 294 -8.79 0.38 11.32
N ASP A 295 -8.62 1.41 12.15
CA ASP A 295 -9.60 1.83 13.17
C ASP A 295 -9.89 3.35 13.15
N PRO A 296 -10.58 3.84 12.09
CA PRO A 296 -10.74 5.27 11.89
C PRO A 296 -11.53 5.96 13.01
N SER A 297 -10.91 7.01 13.56
CA SER A 297 -11.54 7.93 14.52
C SER A 297 -12.78 8.62 13.93
N ASN A 298 -13.60 9.23 14.81
CA ASN A 298 -14.74 10.05 14.36
C ASN A 298 -14.32 11.20 13.45
N VAL A 299 -13.11 11.74 13.63
CA VAL A 299 -12.56 12.81 12.78
C VAL A 299 -12.25 12.27 11.39
N SER A 300 -11.60 11.10 11.29
CA SER A 300 -11.32 10.45 10.01
C SER A 300 -12.61 10.10 9.28
N LYS A 301 -13.60 9.52 9.97
CA LYS A 301 -14.94 9.23 9.41
C LYS A 301 -15.64 10.50 8.91
N SER A 302 -15.59 11.59 9.66
CA SER A 302 -16.17 12.87 9.25
C SER A 302 -15.53 13.44 7.98
N ARG A 303 -14.21 13.28 7.80
CA ARG A 303 -13.52 13.66 6.54
C ARG A 303 -14.03 12.87 5.35
N VAL A 304 -14.24 11.57 5.51
CA VAL A 304 -14.81 10.72 4.45
C VAL A 304 -16.21 11.19 4.06
N LEU A 305 -17.07 11.46 5.05
CA LEU A 305 -18.42 11.99 4.80
C LEU A 305 -18.36 13.34 4.07
N SER A 306 -17.50 14.26 4.53
CA SER A 306 -17.34 15.56 3.87
C SER A 306 -16.85 15.45 2.42
N LEU A 307 -15.97 14.50 2.12
CA LEU A 307 -15.42 14.31 0.78
C LEU A 307 -16.41 13.64 -0.17
N LEU A 308 -17.14 12.62 0.29
CA LEU A 308 -17.92 11.73 -0.57
C LEU A 308 -19.43 11.87 -0.44
N VAL A 309 -19.96 12.45 0.63
CA VAL A 309 -21.39 12.44 0.95
C VAL A 309 -21.95 13.85 1.07
N ASP A 310 -21.35 14.67 1.92
CA ASP A 310 -21.88 16.00 2.23
C ASP A 310 -21.65 16.94 1.03
N THR A 311 -22.73 17.51 0.51
CA THR A 311 -22.65 18.42 -0.63
C THR A 311 -22.06 19.76 -0.21
N ILE A 312 -21.16 20.28 -1.02
CA ILE A 312 -20.66 21.66 -0.84
C ILE A 312 -21.78 22.60 -1.30
N PRO A 313 -22.27 23.53 -0.45
CA PRO A 313 -23.25 24.51 -0.86
C PRO A 313 -22.69 25.34 -2.02
N VAL A 314 -23.42 25.39 -3.12
CA VAL A 314 -23.11 26.32 -4.21
C VAL A 314 -23.65 27.69 -3.76
N MET A 315 -22.75 28.61 -3.42
CA MET A 315 -23.10 30.02 -3.22
C MET A 315 -23.43 30.68 -4.55
#